data_AF-A0AAD0I2P7-F1
#
_entry.id   AF-A0AAD0I2P7-F1
#
_cell.length_a   1.000
_cell.length_b   1.000
_cell.length_c   1.000
_cell.angle_alpha   90.00
_cell.angle_beta   90.00
_cell.angle_gamma   90.00
#
_symmetry.space_group_name_H-M   'P 1'
#
loop_
_entity.id
_entity.type
_entity.pdbx_description
1 polymer ?
#
loop_
_entity_poly.entity_id
_entity_poly.type
_entity_poly.pdbx_seq_one_letter_code
_entity_poly.pdbx_strand_id
1 'polypeptide(L)'
;MAIWKVTPTLEVLTERAQGTLIAHLGIEFLDIDGESLRARMPVDERTFQPAGLLHGGVSVVLAETLGGISGFAQQNCILNT
;
A
#
# COMPACT_ATOMS: atom_id res chain seq x y z
N MET A 1 -1.76 23.23 3.80
CA MET A 1 -3.14 22.74 3.57
C MET A 1 -3.06 21.23 3.61
N ALA A 2 -3.82 20.55 4.48
CA ALA A 2 -3.83 19.08 4.47
C ALA A 2 -4.64 18.58 3.26
N ILE A 3 -4.13 17.57 2.57
CA ILE A 3 -4.75 16.98 1.38
C ILE A 3 -5.98 16.13 1.76
N TRP A 4 -6.01 15.64 2.99
CA TRP A 4 -7.09 14.83 3.54
C TRP A 4 -8.30 15.66 3.94
N LYS A 5 -9.49 15.23 3.53
CA LYS A 5 -10.74 15.76 4.09
C LYS A 5 -10.92 15.35 5.56
N VAL A 6 -10.50 14.14 5.87
CA VAL A 6 -10.37 13.58 7.21
C VAL A 6 -9.13 12.69 7.16
N THR A 7 -8.15 12.93 8.01
CA THR A 7 -6.95 12.08 8.06
C THR A 7 -7.33 10.73 8.67
N PRO A 8 -7.30 9.62 7.91
CA PRO A 8 -7.52 8.30 8.50
C PRO A 8 -6.34 7.94 9.39
N THR A 9 -6.59 7.16 10.44
CA THR A 9 -5.50 6.59 11.24
C THR A 9 -5.01 5.29 10.61
N LEU A 10 -3.76 4.91 10.89
CA LEU A 10 -3.18 3.66 10.37
C LEU A 10 -3.95 2.44 10.86
N GLU A 11 -4.51 2.48 12.07
CA GLU A 11 -5.32 1.40 12.63
C GLU A 11 -6.58 1.17 11.78
N VAL A 12 -7.29 2.24 11.43
CA VAL A 12 -8.49 2.15 10.59
C VAL A 12 -8.16 1.60 9.20
N LEU A 13 -7.04 2.01 8.62
CA LEU A 13 -6.60 1.47 7.31
C LEU A 13 -6.24 -0.02 7.41
N THR A 14 -5.56 -0.41 8.49
CA THR A 14 -5.15 -1.80 8.74
C THR A 14 -6.34 -2.71 9.02
N GLU A 15 -7.36 -2.23 9.75
CA GLU A 15 -8.60 -2.95 9.99
C GLU A 15 -9.37 -3.17 8.68
N ARG A 16 -9.49 -2.12 7.85
CA ARG A 16 -10.16 -2.21 6.54
C ARG A 16 -9.44 -3.11 5.54
N ALA A 17 -8.14 -3.32 5.72
CA ALA A 17 -7.36 -4.23 4.88
C ALA A 17 -7.66 -5.72 5.15
N GLN A 18 -8.22 -6.06 6.31
CA GLN A 18 -8.49 -7.45 6.69
C GLN A 18 -9.46 -8.13 5.72
N GLY A 19 -9.13 -9.36 5.33
CA GLY A 19 -9.95 -10.13 4.38
C GLY A 19 -9.90 -9.63 2.93
N THR A 20 -9.00 -8.70 2.60
CA THR A 20 -8.82 -8.17 1.24
C THR A 20 -7.51 -8.61 0.61
N LEU A 21 -7.29 -8.26 -0.66
CA LEU A 21 -6.01 -8.48 -1.34
C LEU A 21 -4.83 -7.78 -0.64
N ILE A 22 -5.08 -6.67 0.06
CA ILE A 22 -4.06 -5.92 0.82
C ILE A 22 -3.44 -6.84 1.89
N ALA A 23 -4.29 -7.49 2.70
CA ALA A 23 -3.83 -8.45 3.70
C ALA A 23 -3.21 -9.71 3.08
N HIS A 24 -3.77 -10.20 1.96
CA HIS A 24 -3.24 -11.39 1.27
C HIS A 24 -1.79 -11.20 0.80
N LEU A 25 -1.49 -10.03 0.21
CA LEU A 25 -0.15 -9.66 -0.25
C LEU A 25 0.76 -9.14 0.87
N GLY A 26 0.26 -9.03 2.11
CA GLY A 26 1.04 -8.52 3.24
C GLY A 26 1.39 -7.03 3.13
N ILE A 27 0.54 -6.22 2.49
CA ILE A 27 0.75 -4.78 2.40
C ILE A 27 0.51 -4.16 3.78
N GLU A 28 1.46 -3.35 4.24
CA GLU A 28 1.42 -2.66 5.54
C GLU A 28 1.49 -1.15 5.35
N PHE A 29 0.53 -0.42 5.94
CA PHE A 29 0.58 1.05 6.02
C PHE A 29 1.56 1.47 7.11
N LEU A 30 2.54 2.29 6.74
CA LEU A 30 3.66 2.64 7.61
C LEU A 30 3.50 4.01 8.24
N ASP A 31 2.97 4.97 7.48
CA ASP A 31 2.87 6.35 7.92
C ASP A 31 1.87 7.12 7.08
N ILE A 32 1.21 8.09 7.72
CA ILE A 32 0.32 9.04 7.08
C ILE A 32 0.52 10.41 7.72
N ASP A 33 0.79 11.42 6.90
CA ASP A 33 0.94 12.81 7.32
C ASP A 33 -0.08 13.69 6.58
N GLY A 34 0.01 15.02 6.64
CA GLY A 34 -0.94 15.92 5.99
C GLY A 34 -0.92 15.89 4.44
N GLU A 35 0.09 15.30 3.83
CA GLU A 35 0.39 15.37 2.40
C GLU A 35 0.73 14.01 1.77
N SER A 36 1.05 12.99 2.57
CA SER A 36 1.53 11.70 2.09
C SER A 36 0.97 10.49 2.81
N LEU A 37 0.91 9.36 2.10
CA LEU A 37 0.66 8.02 2.63
C LEU A 37 1.77 7.08 2.17
N ARG A 38 2.30 6.29 3.11
CA ARG A 38 3.39 5.35 2.86
C ARG A 38 2.96 3.93 3.22
N ALA A 39 3.26 2.99 2.35
CA ALA A 39 3.08 1.57 2.62
C ALA A 39 4.24 0.74 2.09
N ARG A 40 4.39 -0.46 2.64
CA ARG A 40 5.32 -1.48 2.15
C ARG A 40 4.61 -2.76 1.78
N MET A 41 5.26 -3.55 0.93
CA MET A 41 4.83 -4.90 0.57
C MET A 41 6.06 -5.83 0.53
N PRO A 42 5.97 -7.03 1.11
CA PRO A 42 7.04 -8.01 1.04
C PRO A 42 7.21 -8.53 -0.38
N VAL A 43 8.46 -8.86 -0.74
CA VAL A 43 8.82 -9.45 -2.03
C VAL A 43 9.15 -10.93 -1.81
N ASP A 44 8.11 -11.76 -1.74
CA ASP A 44 8.16 -13.21 -1.49
C ASP A 44 7.31 -14.02 -2.48
N GLU A 45 7.09 -15.33 -2.23
CA GLU A 45 6.36 -16.24 -3.13
C GLU A 45 4.94 -15.77 -3.51
N ARG A 46 4.33 -14.90 -2.72
CA ARG A 46 3.01 -14.32 -3.01
C ARG A 46 3.06 -13.24 -4.09
N THR A 47 4.25 -12.67 -4.31
CA THR A 47 4.47 -11.48 -5.16
C THR A 47 5.38 -11.77 -6.36
N PHE A 48 5.96 -12.96 -6.43
CA PHE A 48 6.82 -13.34 -7.54
C PHE A 48 6.03 -13.64 -8.82
N GLN A 49 6.60 -13.26 -9.96
CA GLN A 49 6.26 -13.84 -11.25
C GLN A 49 6.98 -15.20 -11.43
N PRO A 50 6.58 -16.04 -12.41
CA PRO A 50 7.16 -17.39 -12.59
C PRO A 50 8.69 -17.44 -12.74
N ALA A 51 9.32 -16.33 -13.15
CA ALA A 51 10.77 -16.21 -13.23
C ALA A 51 11.48 -15.94 -11.88
N GLY A 52 10.76 -15.92 -10.75
CA GLY A 52 11.32 -15.65 -9.42
C GLY A 52 11.64 -14.17 -9.15
N LEU A 53 11.16 -13.25 -10.00
CA LEU A 53 11.28 -11.81 -9.82
C LEU A 53 9.98 -11.23 -9.26
N LEU A 54 9.99 -10.00 -8.76
CA LEU A 54 8.74 -9.30 -8.43
C LEU A 54 7.83 -9.20 -9.66
N HIS A 55 6.56 -9.53 -9.49
CA HIS A 55 5.54 -9.41 -10.53
C HIS A 55 5.17 -7.93 -10.72
N GLY A 56 5.32 -7.38 -11.93
CA GLY A 56 5.05 -5.96 -12.19
C GLY A 56 3.61 -5.54 -11.85
N GLY A 57 2.63 -6.42 -12.09
CA GLY A 57 1.24 -6.18 -11.67
C GLY A 57 1.04 -6.08 -10.16
N VAL A 58 1.90 -6.71 -9.35
CA VAL A 58 1.83 -6.63 -7.89
C VAL A 58 2.35 -5.26 -7.41
N SER A 59 3.37 -4.70 -8.08
CA SER A 59 3.75 -3.30 -7.89
C SER A 59 2.60 -2.33 -8.23
N VAL A 60 1.84 -2.61 -9.30
CA VAL A 60 0.65 -1.82 -9.65
C VAL A 60 -0.45 -1.96 -8.59
N VAL A 61 -0.66 -3.14 -8.01
CA VAL A 61 -1.61 -3.34 -6.90
C VAL A 61 -1.24 -2.48 -5.69
N LEU A 62 0.04 -2.41 -5.31
CA LEU A 62 0.49 -1.54 -4.22
C LEU A 62 0.23 -0.06 -4.54
N ALA A 63 0.57 0.38 -5.77
CA ALA A 63 0.33 1.75 -6.21
C ALA A 63 -1.17 2.11 -6.23
N GLU A 64 -2.02 1.23 -6.78
CA GLU A 64 -3.47 1.44 -6.85
C GLU A 64 -4.11 1.43 -5.45
N THR A 65 -3.62 0.57 -4.54
CA THR A 65 -4.07 0.55 -3.14
C THR A 65 -3.82 1.90 -2.47
N LEU A 66 -2.62 2.46 -2.63
CA LEU A 66 -2.29 3.77 -2.10
C LEU A 66 -3.10 4.87 -2.79
N GLY A 67 -3.14 4.88 -4.12
CA GLY A 67 -3.86 5.88 -4.90
C GLY A 67 -5.36 5.93 -4.63
N GLY A 68 -6.01 4.77 -4.41
CA GLY A 68 -7.42 4.71 -4.05
C GLY A 68 -7.72 5.31 -2.67
N ILE A 69 -6.78 5.24 -1.73
CA ILE A 69 -6.91 5.82 -0.38
C ILE A 69 -6.55 7.31 -0.39
N SER A 70 -5.45 7.66 -1.06
CA SER A 70 -4.87 9.00 -1.05
C SER A 70 -5.45 9.96 -2.08
N GLY A 71 -6.11 9.44 -3.11
CA GLY A 71 -6.51 10.22 -4.27
C GLY A 71 -5.31 10.95 -4.88
N PHE A 72 -5.31 12.28 -4.81
CA PHE A 72 -4.26 13.16 -5.34
C PHE A 72 -3.08 13.41 -4.38
N ALA A 73 -3.02 12.79 -3.20
CA ALA A 73 -1.90 12.98 -2.27
C ALA A 73 -0.62 12.24 -2.72
N GLN A 74 0.51 12.60 -2.13
CA GLN A 74 1.81 11.99 -2.44
C GLN A 74 1.87 10.55 -1.91
N GLN A 75 2.36 9.63 -2.74
CA GLN A 75 2.39 8.20 -2.44
C GLN A 75 3.84 7.71 -2.45
N ASN A 76 4.26 7.00 -1.39
CA ASN A 76 5.54 6.30 -1.38
C ASN A 76 5.32 4.80 -1.18
N CYS A 77 5.68 4.04 -2.20
CA CYS A 77 5.69 2.57 -2.18
C CYS A 77 7.09 2.09 -1.80
N ILE A 78 7.19 1.21 -0.80
CA ILE A 78 8.45 0.56 -0.43
C ILE A 78 8.32 -0.95 -0.71
N LEU A 79 9.12 -1.45 -1.64
CA LEU A 79 9.21 -2.88 -1.93
C LEU A 79 10.42 -3.42 -1.16
N ASN A 80 10.18 -4.27 -0.17
CA ASN A 80 11.26 -4.87 0.62
C ASN A 80 11.43 -6.34 0.24
N THR A 81 12.66 -6.68 -0.16
CA THR A 81 13.18 -8.04 -0.27
C THR A 81 13.60 -8.58 1.08
#